data_AF-A0A2D9MIP0-F1
#
_entry.id   AF-A0A2D9MIP0-F1
#
_cell.length_a   1.000
_cell.length_b   1.000
_cell.length_c   1.000
_cell.angle_alpha   90.00
_cell.angle_beta   90.00
_cell.angle_gamma   90.00
#
_symmetry.space_group_name_H-M   'P 1'
#
loop_
_entity.id
_entity.type
_entity.pdbx_description
1 polymer ?
#
loop_
_entity_poly.entity_id
_entity_poly.type
_entity_poly.pdbx_seq_one_letter_code
_entity_poly.pdbx_strand_id
1 'polypeptide(L)'
;MSGNTIGKLFTVTSYGESHGPALGCVVDGCPPGMELCESDMQRDLDRRKPGQSRFTTQRREDDTVKILSGVFEGKTTGTPIGLLIENNDQRSKDYSKIKDRFRPAHADYTYWKKYGIRDYRGGGRSSARETAMRVASGAIAKK
;
A
#
# COMPACT_ATOMS: atom_id res chain seq x y z
N MET A 1 1.03 -6.65 14.60
CA MET A 1 -0.42 -6.62 14.35
C MET A 1 -0.79 -7.87 13.55
N SER A 2 -1.74 -8.66 14.04
CA SER A 2 -2.16 -9.93 13.43
C SER A 2 -3.19 -9.77 12.31
N GLY A 3 -3.78 -8.58 12.14
CA GLY A 3 -4.77 -8.26 11.10
C GLY A 3 -4.29 -7.23 10.08
N ASN A 4 -5.15 -6.94 9.10
CA ASN A 4 -4.93 -5.94 8.05
C ASN A 4 -5.62 -4.60 8.34
N THR A 5 -6.30 -4.47 9.48
CA THR A 5 -6.96 -3.25 9.94
C THR A 5 -6.22 -2.63 11.11
N ILE A 6 -6.03 -1.32 11.08
CA ILE A 6 -5.51 -0.50 12.19
C ILE A 6 -6.51 0.59 12.53
N GLY A 7 -6.66 0.91 13.82
CA GLY A 7 -7.56 1.95 14.32
C GLY A 7 -8.83 1.41 14.99
N LYS A 8 -9.71 2.31 15.43
CA LYS A 8 -10.97 1.97 16.10
C LYS A 8 -12.17 2.75 15.56
N LEU A 9 -12.10 4.08 15.60
CA LEU A 9 -13.12 4.96 15.00
C LEU A 9 -12.70 5.30 13.58
N PHE A 10 -11.55 5.96 13.44
CA PHE A 10 -10.84 6.02 12.19
C PHE A 10 -10.12 4.69 11.99
N THR A 11 -10.54 3.90 11.00
CA THR A 11 -9.93 2.61 10.70
C THR A 11 -9.37 2.59 9.29
N VAL A 12 -8.22 1.93 9.13
CA VAL A 12 -7.57 1.73 7.84
C VAL A 12 -7.40 0.25 7.64
N THR A 13 -8.07 -0.29 6.62
CA THR A 13 -7.95 -1.69 6.21
C THR A 13 -7.22 -1.76 4.88
N SER A 14 -6.00 -2.29 4.85
CA SER A 14 -5.20 -2.36 3.62
C SER A 14 -5.20 -3.75 2.99
N TYR A 15 -4.97 -3.81 1.68
CA TYR A 15 -4.88 -5.04 0.88
C TYR A 15 -3.84 -4.91 -0.23
N GLY A 16 -3.56 -6.03 -0.89
CA GLY A 16 -2.64 -6.12 -2.03
C GLY A 16 -1.21 -6.51 -1.66
N GLU A 17 -0.52 -7.02 -2.68
CA GLU A 17 0.86 -7.52 -2.64
C GLU A 17 1.77 -6.70 -3.55
N SER A 18 3.05 -6.65 -3.22
CA SER A 18 4.06 -5.93 -4.00
C SER A 18 4.26 -6.33 -5.47
N HIS A 19 3.71 -7.46 -5.90
CA HIS A 19 3.74 -7.95 -7.28
C HIS A 19 2.34 -8.30 -7.81
N GLY A 20 1.30 -7.92 -7.06
CA GLY A 20 -0.06 -7.89 -7.56
C GLY A 20 -0.26 -6.69 -8.49
N PRO A 21 -1.45 -6.56 -9.10
CA PRO A 21 -1.75 -5.46 -10.03
C PRO A 21 -1.80 -4.10 -9.33
N ALA A 22 -2.17 -4.07 -8.04
CA ALA A 22 -2.33 -2.84 -7.28
C ALA A 22 -2.20 -3.10 -5.78
N LEU A 23 -2.06 -2.01 -5.03
CA LEU A 23 -2.34 -1.93 -3.61
C LEU A 23 -3.58 -1.08 -3.38
N GLY A 24 -4.28 -1.33 -2.28
CA GLY A 24 -5.36 -0.46 -1.88
C GLY A 24 -5.63 -0.49 -0.39
N CYS A 25 -6.44 0.46 0.05
CA CYS A 25 -7.00 0.45 1.39
C CYS A 25 -8.38 1.06 1.40
N VAL A 26 -9.12 0.74 2.47
CA VAL A 26 -10.38 1.38 2.82
C VAL A 26 -10.14 2.14 4.11
N VAL A 27 -10.47 3.43 4.09
CA VAL A 27 -10.47 4.30 5.26
C VAL A 27 -11.93 4.50 5.69
N ASP A 28 -12.25 4.09 6.91
CA ASP A 28 -13.57 4.24 7.49
C ASP A 28 -13.52 5.15 8.73
N GLY A 29 -14.65 5.79 9.06
CA GLY A 29 -14.78 6.73 10.17
C GLY A 29 -14.27 8.14 9.89
N CYS A 30 -14.11 8.52 8.62
CA CYS A 30 -13.86 9.90 8.22
C CYS A 30 -15.17 10.70 8.22
N PRO A 31 -15.26 11.86 8.89
CA PRO A 31 -16.49 12.65 8.92
C PRO A 31 -16.85 13.21 7.52
N PRO A 32 -18.14 13.48 7.23
CA PRO A 32 -18.55 14.13 5.98
C PRO A 32 -18.16 15.61 5.94
N GLY A 33 -18.05 16.16 4.73
CA GLY A 33 -17.87 17.59 4.47
C GLY A 33 -16.42 18.09 4.41
N MET A 34 -15.44 17.22 4.67
CA MET A 34 -14.02 17.56 4.55
C MET A 34 -13.63 17.60 3.07
N GLU A 35 -12.96 18.66 2.62
CA GLU A 35 -12.43 18.72 1.25
C GLU A 35 -11.34 17.66 1.07
N LEU A 36 -11.44 16.86 0.01
CA LEU A 36 -10.49 15.79 -0.28
C LEU A 36 -10.38 15.54 -1.79
N CYS A 37 -9.14 15.49 -2.28
CA CYS A 37 -8.79 15.06 -3.63
C CYS A 37 -7.46 14.28 -3.62
N GLU A 38 -7.11 13.65 -4.74
CA GLU A 38 -5.89 12.86 -4.89
C GLU A 38 -4.61 13.67 -4.58
N SER A 39 -4.61 14.95 -4.94
CA SER A 39 -3.44 15.82 -4.76
C SER A 39 -3.08 16.06 -3.27
N ASP A 40 -4.06 15.95 -2.37
CA ASP A 40 -3.83 16.05 -0.93
C ASP A 40 -2.91 14.94 -0.39
N MET A 41 -2.95 13.76 -1.02
CA MET A 41 -2.14 12.60 -0.66
C MET A 41 -0.84 12.53 -1.47
N GLN A 42 -0.85 13.03 -2.71
CA GLN A 42 0.25 12.87 -3.66
C GLN A 42 1.57 13.44 -3.12
N ARG A 43 1.54 14.58 -2.43
CA ARG A 43 2.76 15.19 -1.84
C ARG A 43 3.48 14.25 -0.86
N ASP A 44 2.72 13.56 0.00
CA ASP A 44 3.31 12.65 0.98
C ASP A 44 3.70 11.31 0.33
N LEU A 45 2.97 10.86 -0.70
CA LEU A 45 3.34 9.72 -1.53
C LEU A 45 4.64 9.96 -2.30
N ASP A 46 4.85 11.17 -2.84
CA ASP A 46 6.08 11.55 -3.54
C ASP A 46 7.31 11.55 -2.63
N ARG A 47 7.14 11.90 -1.35
CA ARG A 47 8.22 11.81 -0.35
C ARG A 47 8.56 10.37 0.01
N ARG A 48 7.60 9.46 -0.13
CA ARG A 48 7.73 8.03 0.21
C ARG A 48 8.21 7.19 -0.97
N LYS A 49 7.88 7.57 -2.21
CA LYS A 49 8.07 6.72 -3.39
C LYS A 49 9.52 6.27 -3.56
N PRO A 50 9.76 5.05 -4.06
CA PRO A 50 11.11 4.52 -4.28
C PRO A 50 11.88 5.32 -5.33
N GLY A 51 13.18 5.05 -5.47
CA GLY A 51 13.99 5.58 -6.57
C GLY A 51 14.43 7.03 -6.42
N GLN A 52 14.25 7.63 -5.23
CA GLN A 52 14.71 9.00 -4.92
C GLN A 52 16.23 9.14 -4.81
N SER A 53 16.94 8.01 -4.64
CA SER A 53 18.39 7.97 -4.47
C SER A 53 18.99 6.79 -5.21
N ARG A 54 20.23 6.97 -5.69
CA ARG A 54 21.02 5.93 -6.36
C ARG A 54 21.31 4.71 -5.47
N PHE A 55 21.14 4.84 -4.15
CA PHE A 55 21.33 3.77 -3.17
C PHE A 55 20.03 3.04 -2.81
N THR A 56 18.88 3.50 -3.30
CA THR A 56 17.57 2.87 -3.06
C THR A 56 17.19 1.93 -4.20
N THR A 57 16.06 1.23 -4.05
CA THR A 57 15.55 0.35 -5.13
C THR A 57 15.44 1.11 -6.45
N GLN A 58 15.78 0.43 -7.55
CA GLN A 58 15.70 1.00 -8.89
C GLN A 58 14.27 1.06 -9.44
N ARG A 59 13.28 0.53 -8.70
CA ARG A 59 11.88 0.59 -9.12
C ARG A 59 11.42 2.03 -9.25
N ARG A 60 10.74 2.31 -10.36
CA ARG A 60 10.07 3.59 -10.59
C ARG A 60 8.57 3.37 -10.48
N GLU A 61 8.05 3.60 -9.29
CA GLU A 61 6.62 3.60 -9.02
C GLU A 61 6.19 5.04 -8.85
N ASP A 62 5.21 5.49 -9.65
CA ASP A 62 4.70 6.87 -9.59
C ASP A 62 3.84 7.12 -8.35
N ASP A 63 3.34 6.04 -7.74
CA ASP A 63 2.48 6.06 -6.55
C ASP A 63 1.24 6.95 -6.70
N THR A 64 0.72 7.07 -7.92
CA THR A 64 -0.50 7.82 -8.18
C THR A 64 -1.69 7.13 -7.50
N VAL A 65 -2.27 7.80 -6.51
CA VAL A 65 -3.46 7.34 -5.82
C VAL A 65 -4.71 7.70 -6.61
N LYS A 66 -5.69 6.80 -6.62
CA LYS A 66 -7.05 7.03 -7.11
C LYS A 66 -8.02 6.90 -5.94
N ILE A 67 -8.94 7.86 -5.81
CA ILE A 67 -10.06 7.74 -4.89
C ILE A 67 -11.20 7.00 -5.60
N LEU A 68 -11.62 5.87 -5.06
CA LEU A 68 -12.65 5.00 -5.64
C LEU A 68 -14.04 5.19 -5.02
N SER A 69 -14.11 5.70 -3.78
CA SER A 69 -15.37 5.89 -3.06
C SER A 69 -15.20 6.92 -1.94
N GLY A 70 -16.30 7.27 -1.26
CA GLY A 70 -16.26 8.08 -0.04
C GLY A 70 -16.13 9.59 -0.28
N VAL A 71 -15.93 10.03 -1.53
CA VAL A 71 -15.84 11.43 -1.95
C VAL A 71 -16.84 11.73 -3.05
N PHE A 72 -17.54 12.86 -2.94
CA PHE A 72 -18.43 13.39 -3.95
C PHE A 72 -18.25 14.91 -4.03
N GLU A 73 -18.13 15.45 -5.25
CA GLU A 73 -17.88 16.88 -5.50
C GLU A 73 -16.72 17.47 -4.66
N GLY A 74 -15.63 16.69 -4.53
CA GLY A 74 -14.43 17.10 -3.79
C GLY A 74 -14.58 17.11 -2.27
N LYS A 75 -15.67 16.56 -1.72
CA LYS A 75 -15.90 16.47 -0.27
C LYS A 75 -16.15 15.03 0.18
N THR A 76 -15.70 14.70 1.38
CA THR A 76 -16.01 13.42 2.02
C THR A 76 -17.50 13.30 2.28
N THR A 77 -18.02 12.09 2.11
CA THR A 77 -19.46 11.78 2.26
C THR A 77 -19.80 11.19 3.63
N GLY A 78 -18.79 10.91 4.47
CA GLY A 78 -18.94 10.18 5.72
C GLY A 78 -18.97 8.65 5.54
N THR A 79 -18.96 8.17 4.30
CA THR A 79 -18.89 6.74 3.97
C THR A 79 -17.42 6.30 3.76
N PRO A 80 -17.13 4.99 3.74
CA PRO A 80 -15.77 4.50 3.56
C PRO A 80 -15.09 5.02 2.27
N ILE A 81 -13.87 5.52 2.43
CA ILE A 81 -13.03 6.05 1.35
C ILE A 81 -12.13 4.93 0.85
N GLY A 82 -12.38 4.47 -0.38
CA GLY A 82 -11.56 3.48 -1.07
C GLY A 82 -10.41 4.15 -1.79
N LEU A 83 -9.19 3.67 -1.57
CA LEU A 83 -7.97 4.15 -2.22
C LEU A 83 -7.31 3.01 -2.99
N LEU A 84 -6.76 3.34 -4.16
CA LEU A 84 -6.04 2.41 -5.03
C LEU A 84 -4.75 3.05 -5.56
N ILE A 85 -3.65 2.30 -5.54
CA ILE A 85 -2.41 2.64 -6.25
C ILE A 85 -2.02 1.43 -7.12
N GLU A 86 -1.89 1.65 -8.42
CA GLU A 86 -1.43 0.62 -9.37
C GLU A 86 0.07 0.35 -9.18
N ASN A 87 0.47 -0.91 -9.36
CA ASN A 87 1.89 -1.27 -9.45
C ASN A 87 2.29 -1.26 -10.94
N ASN A 88 3.27 -0.43 -11.29
CA ASN A 88 3.66 -0.22 -12.70
C ASN A 88 5.00 -0.88 -13.07
N ASP A 89 5.90 -1.12 -12.10
CA ASP A 89 7.26 -1.64 -12.35
C ASP A 89 7.52 -2.96 -11.59
N GLN A 90 6.59 -3.92 -11.71
CA GLN A 90 6.76 -5.26 -11.14
C GLN A 90 7.73 -6.13 -11.96
N ARG A 91 8.98 -6.20 -11.53
CA ARG A 91 10.00 -7.06 -12.15
C ARG A 91 10.01 -8.48 -11.57
N SER A 92 8.97 -9.24 -11.87
CA SER A 92 8.81 -10.60 -11.32
C SER A 92 9.91 -11.59 -11.76
N LYS A 93 10.54 -11.37 -12.92
CA LYS A 93 11.55 -12.28 -13.51
C LYS A 93 12.84 -12.37 -12.68
N ASP A 94 13.20 -11.29 -11.98
CA ASP A 94 14.43 -11.21 -11.18
C ASP A 94 14.41 -12.13 -9.95
N TYR A 95 13.22 -12.62 -9.56
CA TYR A 95 13.01 -13.40 -8.35
C TYR A 95 12.87 -14.91 -8.58
N SER A 96 13.01 -15.37 -9.82
CA SER A 96 12.96 -16.81 -10.16
C SER A 96 14.00 -17.64 -9.39
N LYS A 97 15.21 -17.10 -9.18
CA LYS A 97 16.30 -17.75 -8.44
C LYS A 97 16.06 -17.88 -6.93
N ILE A 98 15.09 -17.15 -6.38
CA ILE A 98 14.75 -17.20 -4.95
C ILE A 98 13.48 -18.00 -4.65
N LYS A 99 12.88 -18.62 -5.67
CA LYS A 99 11.70 -19.48 -5.52
C LYS A 99 11.92 -20.57 -4.46
N ASP A 100 13.09 -21.20 -4.48
CA ASP A 100 13.45 -22.32 -3.61
C ASP A 100 14.40 -21.93 -2.47
N ARG A 101 14.53 -20.63 -2.17
CA ARG A 101 15.40 -20.11 -1.11
C ARG A 101 14.61 -19.20 -0.15
N PHE A 102 14.96 -19.22 1.13
CA PHE A 102 14.48 -18.23 2.11
C PHE A 102 15.53 -17.15 2.27
N ARG A 103 15.18 -15.88 2.06
CA ARG A 103 16.14 -14.77 2.19
C ARG A 103 16.38 -14.49 3.68
N PRO A 104 17.65 -14.39 4.13
CA PRO A 104 17.97 -13.97 5.49
C PRO A 104 17.33 -12.63 5.84
N ALA A 105 16.82 -12.49 7.07
CA ALA A 105 16.12 -11.29 7.57
C ALA A 105 14.81 -10.90 6.84
N HIS A 106 14.25 -11.77 5.98
CA HIS A 106 12.93 -11.59 5.39
C HIS A 106 11.88 -12.50 6.03
N ALA A 107 10.60 -12.13 5.88
CA ALA A 107 9.45 -12.89 6.39
C ALA A 107 9.16 -14.19 5.61
N ASP A 108 10.04 -14.54 4.66
CA ASP A 108 9.87 -15.67 3.75
C ASP A 108 9.60 -16.99 4.47
N TYR A 109 10.46 -17.36 5.42
CA TYR A 109 10.36 -18.62 6.15
C TYR A 109 9.15 -18.64 7.09
N THR A 110 8.90 -17.54 7.80
CA THR A 110 7.79 -17.46 8.76
C THR A 110 6.43 -17.50 8.06
N TYR A 111 6.28 -16.86 6.89
CA TYR A 111 5.07 -16.98 6.06
C TYR A 111 4.86 -18.42 5.58
N TRP A 112 5.90 -19.05 5.04
CA TRP A 112 5.80 -20.43 4.58
C TRP A 112 5.46 -21.39 5.72
N LYS A 113 6.12 -21.26 6.87
CA LYS A 113 5.87 -22.11 8.04
C LYS A 113 4.47 -21.92 8.62
N LYS A 114 3.93 -20.70 8.59
CA LYS A 114 2.60 -20.38 9.13
C LYS A 114 1.46 -20.75 8.19
N TYR A 115 1.61 -20.49 6.89
CA TYR A 115 0.51 -20.58 5.92
C TYR A 115 0.71 -21.67 4.85
N GLY A 116 1.88 -22.32 4.77
CA GLY A 116 2.20 -23.32 3.75
C GLY A 116 2.46 -22.74 2.35
N ILE A 117 2.13 -21.47 2.13
CA ILE A 117 2.26 -20.76 0.85
C ILE A 117 3.01 -19.44 1.03
N ARG A 118 3.79 -19.06 0.01
CA ARG A 118 4.58 -17.83 -0.02
C ARG A 118 4.67 -17.30 -1.45
N ASP A 119 4.37 -16.02 -1.64
CA ASP A 119 4.70 -15.32 -2.88
C ASP A 119 6.18 -14.97 -2.93
N TYR A 120 6.97 -15.81 -3.60
CA TYR A 120 8.42 -15.64 -3.74
C TYR A 120 8.80 -14.49 -4.69
N ARG A 121 7.86 -13.95 -5.49
CA ARG A 121 8.15 -12.89 -6.47
C ARG A 121 8.54 -11.57 -5.81
N GLY A 122 8.47 -11.47 -4.49
CA GLY A 122 8.88 -10.30 -3.73
C GLY A 122 8.69 -10.53 -2.24
N GLY A 123 8.27 -9.50 -1.51
CA GLY A 123 7.86 -9.65 -0.10
C GLY A 123 6.39 -10.00 0.08
N GLY A 124 5.64 -10.25 -1.01
CA GLY A 124 4.19 -10.41 -0.95
C GLY A 124 3.53 -9.29 -0.14
N ARG A 125 2.74 -9.67 0.86
CA ARG A 125 2.09 -8.80 1.85
C ARG A 125 3.05 -8.16 2.86
N SER A 126 4.16 -8.79 3.20
CA SER A 126 5.15 -8.23 4.14
C SER A 126 6.09 -7.20 3.50
N SER A 127 5.86 -6.86 2.23
CA SER A 127 6.68 -5.90 1.51
C SER A 127 6.45 -4.48 2.01
N ALA A 128 7.50 -3.66 1.99
CA ALA A 128 7.41 -2.22 2.24
C ALA A 128 6.46 -1.48 1.27
N ARG A 129 6.05 -2.12 0.16
CA ARG A 129 5.03 -1.57 -0.76
C ARG A 129 3.76 -1.18 -0.01
N GLU A 130 3.34 -1.98 0.98
CA GLU A 130 2.15 -1.71 1.82
C GLU A 130 2.18 -0.33 2.51
N THR A 131 3.37 0.22 2.78
CA THR A 131 3.51 1.55 3.38
C THR A 131 2.94 2.68 2.52
N ALA A 132 2.80 2.49 1.19
CA ALA A 132 2.14 3.46 0.33
C ALA A 132 0.69 3.72 0.78
N MET A 133 -0.03 2.66 1.15
CA MET A 133 -1.40 2.78 1.65
C MET A 133 -1.46 3.46 3.01
N ARG A 134 -0.46 3.23 3.89
CA ARG A 134 -0.38 3.92 5.18
C ARG A 134 -0.16 5.42 5.00
N VAL A 135 0.68 5.82 4.05
CA VAL A 135 0.94 7.23 3.74
C VAL A 135 -0.30 7.88 3.14
N ALA A 136 -0.96 7.24 2.18
CA ALA A 136 -2.19 7.76 1.58
C ALA A 136 -3.30 7.95 2.65
N SER A 137 -3.57 6.93 3.47
CA SER A 137 -4.53 7.05 4.56
C SER A 137 -4.11 8.05 5.64
N GLY A 138 -2.80 8.18 5.87
CA GLY A 138 -2.24 9.12 6.83
C GLY A 138 -2.41 10.57 6.42
N ALA A 139 -2.40 10.86 5.11
CA ALA A 139 -2.70 12.19 4.60
C ALA A 139 -4.17 12.56 4.79
N ILE A 140 -5.11 11.61 4.71
CA ILE A 140 -6.52 11.83 5.10
C ILE A 140 -6.61 12.17 6.59
N ALA A 141 -5.93 11.40 7.46
CA ALA A 141 -5.96 11.62 8.90
C ALA A 141 -5.28 12.93 9.37
N LYS A 142 -4.48 13.57 8.51
CA LYS A 142 -3.74 14.81 8.80
C LYS A 142 -4.57 16.07 8.51
N LYS A 143 -5.55 15.98 7.61
CA LYS A 143 -6.52 17.05 7.38
C LYS A 143 -7.49 17.15 8.56
#